data_AF-A0A448BQU9-F1
#
_entry.id   AF-A0A448BQU9-F1
#
_cell.length_a   1.000
_cell.length_b   1.000
_cell.length_c   1.000
_cell.angle_alpha   90.00
_cell.angle_beta   90.00
_cell.angle_gamma   90.00
#
_symmetry.space_group_name_H-M   'P 1'
#
loop_
_entity.id
_entity.type
_entity.pdbx_description
1 polymer ?
#
loop_
_entity_poly.entity_id
_entity_poly.type
_entity_poly.pdbx_seq_one_letter_code
_entity_poly.pdbx_strand_id
1 'polypeptide(L)'
;MSTLPHSPVVKRALAACLALPSVLLAGHASADGDGVWKSGENVYAKVCGHCHEHSVGPVIKGRELPPEYISAVVRNGFRAMPAFPASFIDDNALKQVGEYIAKSPAPAAKP
;
A
#
# COMPACT_ATOMS: atom_id res chain seq x y z
N MET A 1 52.92 -28.00 25.11
CA MET A 1 52.85 -27.33 23.80
C MET A 1 52.11 -28.28 22.86
N SER A 2 50.80 -28.08 22.69
CA SER A 2 49.99 -28.91 21.80
C SER A 2 49.30 -28.00 20.80
N THR A 3 49.67 -28.17 19.53
CA THR A 3 49.24 -27.39 18.39
C THR A 3 47.78 -27.67 18.06
N LEU A 4 46.94 -26.63 18.08
CA LEU A 4 45.58 -26.70 17.54
C LEU A 4 45.65 -26.99 16.03
N PRO A 5 44.88 -27.96 15.49
CA PRO A 5 44.83 -28.19 14.05
C PRO A 5 44.12 -27.02 13.38
N HIS A 6 44.88 -26.28 12.55
CA HIS A 6 44.41 -25.17 11.74
C HIS A 6 43.60 -25.72 10.54
N SER A 7 42.37 -26.17 10.78
CA SER A 7 41.50 -26.69 9.71
C SER A 7 40.81 -25.54 8.96
N PRO A 8 40.95 -25.44 7.63
CA PRO A 8 40.33 -24.38 6.82
C PRO A 8 38.80 -24.49 6.79
N VAL A 9 38.25 -25.63 7.22
CA VAL A 9 36.81 -25.90 7.30
C VAL A 9 36.14 -25.07 8.40
N VAL A 10 36.81 -24.88 9.55
CA VAL A 10 36.26 -24.11 10.67
C VAL A 10 36.18 -22.61 10.32
N LYS A 11 37.14 -22.09 9.56
CA LYS A 11 37.13 -20.69 9.10
C LYS A 11 36.02 -20.40 8.09
N ARG A 12 35.60 -21.40 7.29
CA ARG A 12 34.52 -21.23 6.30
C ARG A 12 33.12 -21.25 6.92
N ALA A 13 32.94 -21.94 8.05
CA ALA A 13 31.66 -21.96 8.76
C ALA A 13 31.33 -20.64 9.48
N LEU A 14 32.33 -19.91 9.98
CA LEU A 14 32.09 -18.62 10.66
C LEU A 14 31.73 -17.48 9.68
N ALA A 15 32.21 -17.52 8.44
CA ALA A 15 31.90 -16.48 7.45
C ALA A 15 30.47 -16.56 6.90
N ALA A 16 29.80 -17.70 7.04
CA ALA A 16 28.45 -17.92 6.53
C ALA A 16 27.34 -17.45 7.49
N CYS A 17 27.64 -17.21 8.78
CA CYS A 17 26.63 -16.85 9.79
C CYS A 17 26.35 -15.35 9.92
N LEU A 18 27.16 -14.46 9.31
CA LEU A 18 26.98 -13.01 9.42
C LEU A 18 26.35 -12.33 8.19
N ALA A 19 26.11 -13.05 7.10
CA ALA A 19 25.54 -12.46 5.88
C ALA A 19 24.00 -12.42 5.85
N LEU A 20 23.31 -13.11 6.77
CA LEU A 20 21.85 -13.19 6.80
C LEU A 20 21.09 -12.00 7.43
N PRO A 21 21.63 -11.17 8.35
CA PRO A 21 20.82 -10.11 8.96
C PRO A 21 20.54 -8.91 8.03
N SER A 22 21.34 -8.70 6.98
CA SER A 22 21.34 -7.44 6.22
C SER A 22 20.19 -7.28 5.23
N VAL A 23 19.42 -8.33 4.94
CA VAL A 23 18.31 -8.28 3.97
C VAL A 23 17.01 -7.76 4.60
N LEU A 24 16.90 -7.74 5.93
CA LEU A 24 15.66 -7.38 6.63
C LEU A 24 15.45 -5.87 6.86
N LEU A 25 16.40 -5.02 6.46
CA LEU A 25 16.30 -3.55 6.64
C LEU A 25 16.06 -2.79 5.32
N ALA A 26 15.64 -3.46 4.26
CA ALA A 26 15.05 -2.75 3.13
C ALA A 26 13.70 -2.15 3.61
N GLY A 27 13.76 -0.90 4.09
CA GLY A 27 12.58 -0.14 4.46
C GLY A 27 11.61 -0.08 3.28
N HIS A 28 10.31 -0.21 3.57
CA HIS A 28 9.28 0.03 2.57
C HIS A 28 9.38 1.49 2.12
N ALA A 29 9.92 1.72 0.93
CA ALA A 29 9.91 3.03 0.32
C ALA A 29 8.47 3.36 -0.08
N SER A 30 7.83 4.26 0.66
CA SER A 30 6.56 4.85 0.28
C SER A 30 6.80 5.90 -0.79
N ALA A 31 5.95 5.93 -1.80
CA ALA A 31 5.93 7.02 -2.75
C ALA A 31 5.12 8.18 -2.15
N ASP A 32 5.80 9.28 -1.82
CA ASP A 32 5.16 10.58 -1.60
C ASP A 32 5.16 11.35 -2.93
N GLY A 33 4.00 11.87 -3.32
CA GLY A 33 3.83 12.63 -4.55
C GLY A 33 4.15 14.12 -4.38
N ASP A 34 4.14 14.87 -5.48
CA ASP A 34 4.43 16.31 -5.54
C ASP A 34 3.35 17.20 -4.85
N GLY A 35 2.47 16.63 -4.03
CA GLY A 35 1.37 17.33 -3.37
C GLY A 35 0.21 17.70 -4.29
N VAL A 36 0.04 17.00 -5.42
CA VAL A 36 -1.05 17.23 -6.39
C VAL A 36 -2.43 17.06 -5.72
N TRP A 37 -2.54 16.12 -4.77
CA TRP A 37 -3.77 15.81 -4.06
C TRP A 37 -3.88 16.62 -2.76
N LYS A 38 -4.97 17.38 -2.63
CA LYS A 38 -5.18 18.27 -1.47
C LYS A 38 -5.67 17.54 -0.21
N SER A 39 -6.40 16.45 -0.41
CA SER A 39 -7.00 15.63 0.66
C SER A 39 -7.56 14.33 0.09
N GLY A 40 -7.89 13.38 0.95
CA GLY A 40 -8.61 12.15 0.57
C GLY A 40 -9.96 12.41 -0.09
N GLU A 41 -10.70 13.41 0.41
CA GLU A 41 -11.95 13.87 -0.22
C GLU A 41 -11.72 14.41 -1.63
N ASN A 42 -10.61 15.14 -1.85
CA ASN A 42 -10.26 15.66 -3.16
C ASN A 42 -9.93 14.53 -4.16
N VAL A 43 -9.18 13.50 -3.74
CA VAL A 43 -8.93 12.30 -4.56
C VAL A 43 -10.26 11.61 -4.89
N TYR A 44 -11.11 11.41 -3.88
CA TYR A 44 -12.41 10.77 -4.07
C TYR A 44 -13.26 11.52 -5.11
N ALA A 45 -13.41 12.84 -4.96
CA ALA A 45 -14.23 13.66 -5.84
C ALA A 45 -13.71 13.72 -7.29
N LYS A 46 -12.39 13.59 -7.49
CA LYS A 46 -11.74 13.73 -8.80
C LYS A 46 -11.45 12.40 -9.51
N VAL A 47 -11.53 11.28 -8.80
CA VAL A 47 -11.20 9.96 -9.35
C VAL A 47 -12.28 8.94 -8.98
N CYS A 48 -12.40 8.61 -7.70
CA CYS A 48 -13.21 7.48 -7.24
C CYS A 48 -14.71 7.67 -7.52
N GLY A 49 -15.24 8.86 -7.23
CA GLY A 49 -16.66 9.19 -7.36
C GLY A 49 -17.18 9.11 -8.80
N HIS A 50 -16.32 9.34 -9.79
CA HIS A 50 -16.71 9.22 -11.21
C HIS A 50 -17.25 7.83 -11.55
N CYS A 51 -16.77 6.78 -10.87
CA CYS A 51 -17.31 5.43 -11.06
C CYS A 51 -18.27 5.01 -9.93
N HIS A 52 -17.90 5.27 -8.67
CA HIS A 52 -18.59 4.73 -7.50
C HIS A 52 -19.89 5.47 -7.12
N GLU A 53 -20.20 6.59 -7.77
CA GLU A 53 -21.47 7.32 -7.60
C GLU A 53 -22.37 7.28 -8.84
N HIS A 54 -21.84 6.76 -9.96
CA HIS A 54 -22.50 6.75 -11.27
C HIS A 54 -22.85 5.32 -11.74
N SER A 55 -22.93 4.36 -10.82
CA SER A 55 -23.29 2.96 -11.08
C SER A 55 -22.34 2.22 -12.03
N VAL A 56 -21.11 2.72 -12.22
CA VAL A 56 -20.04 2.00 -12.93
C VAL A 56 -19.35 1.04 -11.97
N GLY A 57 -19.10 1.49 -10.75
CA GLY A 57 -18.62 0.68 -9.63
C GLY A 57 -19.67 0.58 -8.51
N PRO A 58 -19.48 -0.35 -7.55
CA PRO A 58 -20.37 -0.45 -6.40
C PRO A 58 -20.24 0.80 -5.50
N VAL A 59 -21.26 1.07 -4.69
CA VAL A 59 -21.18 2.10 -3.65
C VAL A 59 -20.16 1.64 -2.58
N ILE A 60 -19.19 2.51 -2.27
CA ILE A 60 -18.09 2.20 -1.34
C ILE A 60 -18.14 2.99 -0.02
N LYS A 61 -18.91 4.09 0.05
CA LYS A 61 -19.15 4.85 1.30
C LYS A 61 -20.20 4.17 2.18
N GLY A 62 -20.12 4.36 3.49
CA GLY A 62 -21.05 3.76 4.46
C GLY A 62 -20.91 2.24 4.62
N ARG A 63 -19.77 1.69 4.22
CA ARG A 63 -19.49 0.24 4.25
C ARG A 63 -18.40 -0.17 5.25
N GLU A 64 -17.83 0.81 5.96
CA GLU A 64 -16.76 0.59 6.95
C GLU A 64 -15.60 -0.26 6.41
N LEU A 65 -15.24 -0.03 5.14
CA LEU A 65 -14.16 -0.76 4.50
C LEU A 65 -12.81 -0.39 5.14
N PRO A 66 -11.95 -1.37 5.47
CA PRO A 66 -10.61 -1.08 5.98
C PRO A 66 -9.79 -0.27 4.96
N PRO A 67 -9.10 0.81 5.36
CA PRO A 67 -8.26 1.60 4.46
C PRO A 67 -7.23 0.76 3.69
N GLU A 68 -6.68 -0.27 4.32
CA GLU A 68 -5.68 -1.18 3.76
C GLU A 68 -6.27 -2.04 2.64
N TYR A 69 -7.54 -2.46 2.81
CA TYR A 69 -8.27 -3.18 1.77
C TYR A 69 -8.50 -2.29 0.55
N ILE A 70 -8.89 -1.03 0.77
CA ILE A 70 -9.04 -0.04 -0.30
C ILE A 70 -7.71 0.15 -1.03
N SER A 71 -6.61 0.32 -0.28
CA SER A 71 -5.28 0.49 -0.86
C SER A 71 -4.87 -0.70 -1.72
N ALA A 72 -5.10 -1.93 -1.24
CA ALA A 72 -4.81 -3.13 -2.01
C ALA A 72 -5.61 -3.20 -3.31
N VAL A 73 -6.92 -2.91 -3.27
CA VAL A 73 -7.78 -2.90 -4.47
C VAL A 73 -7.33 -1.83 -5.46
N VAL A 74 -7.01 -0.61 -4.99
CA VAL A 74 -6.57 0.48 -5.87
C VAL A 74 -5.22 0.17 -6.52
N ARG A 75 -4.27 -0.44 -5.79
CA ARG A 75 -2.94 -0.77 -6.32
C ARG A 75 -2.94 -1.94 -7.28
N ASN A 76 -3.81 -2.92 -7.07
CA ASN A 76 -3.86 -4.13 -7.89
C ASN A 76 -4.92 -4.09 -8.99
N GLY A 77 -5.90 -3.17 -8.88
CA GLY A 77 -7.15 -3.26 -9.62
C GLY A 77 -7.99 -4.44 -9.13
N PHE A 78 -9.26 -4.45 -9.51
CA PHE A 78 -10.16 -5.57 -9.18
C PHE A 78 -11.22 -5.77 -10.26
N ARG A 79 -11.03 -6.80 -11.09
CA ARG A 79 -11.87 -7.12 -12.24
C ARG A 79 -11.91 -5.95 -13.23
N ALA A 80 -13.04 -5.28 -13.37
CA ALA A 80 -13.20 -4.12 -14.25
C ALA A 80 -12.64 -2.82 -13.65
N MET A 81 -12.39 -2.78 -12.33
CA MET A 81 -11.78 -1.61 -11.69
C MET A 81 -10.29 -1.57 -12.04
N PRO A 82 -9.79 -0.48 -12.67
CA PRO A 82 -8.39 -0.37 -13.04
C PRO A 82 -7.49 -0.23 -11.82
N ALA A 83 -6.23 -0.61 -11.97
CA ALA A 83 -5.17 -0.30 -11.02
C ALA A 83 -4.70 1.15 -11.19
N PHE A 84 -4.43 1.84 -10.08
CA PHE A 84 -3.86 3.19 -10.08
C PHE A 84 -2.43 3.15 -9.51
N PRO A 85 -1.42 3.49 -10.34
CA PRO A 85 -0.03 3.48 -9.90
C PRO A 85 0.26 4.62 -8.92
N ALA A 86 1.34 4.47 -8.15
CA ALA A 86 1.81 5.48 -7.21
C ALA A 86 2.16 6.82 -7.88
N SER A 87 2.56 6.81 -9.16
CA SER A 87 2.80 8.03 -9.94
C SER A 87 1.53 8.82 -10.26
N PHE A 88 0.35 8.22 -10.10
CA PHE A 88 -0.94 8.88 -10.32
C PHE A 88 -1.62 9.24 -8.99
N ILE A 89 -1.72 8.29 -8.07
CA ILE A 89 -2.15 8.50 -6.68
C ILE A 89 -1.07 7.95 -5.78
N ASP A 90 -0.29 8.83 -5.16
CA ASP A 90 0.77 8.46 -4.22
C ASP A 90 0.24 7.78 -2.95
N ASP A 91 1.13 7.22 -2.13
CA ASP A 91 0.72 6.38 -0.99
C ASP A 91 0.06 7.20 0.13
N ASN A 92 0.47 8.45 0.33
CA ASN A 92 -0.16 9.35 1.29
C ASN A 92 -1.58 9.73 0.85
N ALA A 93 -1.75 10.14 -0.41
CA ALA A 93 -3.05 10.43 -1.00
C ALA A 93 -3.97 9.21 -0.95
N LEU A 94 -3.45 8.01 -1.24
CA LEU A 94 -4.19 6.76 -1.17
C LEU A 94 -4.66 6.45 0.27
N LYS A 95 -3.78 6.61 1.25
CA LYS A 95 -4.13 6.45 2.67
C LYS A 95 -5.23 7.43 3.08
N GLN A 96 -5.10 8.69 2.71
CA GLN A 96 -6.09 9.72 3.02
C GLN A 96 -7.46 9.42 2.42
N VAL A 97 -7.53 8.97 1.16
CA VAL A 97 -8.81 8.62 0.53
C VAL A 97 -9.41 7.35 1.13
N GLY A 98 -8.58 6.36 1.48
CA GLY A 98 -9.03 5.17 2.20
C GLY A 98 -9.71 5.52 3.54
N GLU A 99 -9.08 6.39 4.34
CA GLU A 99 -9.65 6.88 5.59
C GLU A 99 -10.93 7.70 5.38
N TYR A 100 -10.97 8.55 4.35
CA TYR A 100 -12.15 9.32 3.98
C TYR A 100 -13.33 8.40 3.64
N ILE A 101 -13.11 7.38 2.80
CA ILE A 101 -14.15 6.42 2.41
C ILE A 101 -14.65 5.64 3.64
N ALA A 102 -13.74 5.17 4.49
CA ALA A 102 -14.07 4.40 5.68
C ALA A 102 -14.97 5.17 6.66
N LYS A 103 -14.74 6.48 6.81
CA LYS A 103 -15.49 7.36 7.72
C LYS A 103 -16.72 7.99 7.07
N SER A 104 -16.88 7.87 5.76
CA SER A 104 -17.98 8.52 5.04
C SER A 104 -19.31 7.80 5.27
N PRO A 105 -20.41 8.55 5.48
CA PRO A 105 -21.74 7.96 5.62
C PRO A 105 -22.20 7.33 4.30
N ALA A 106 -23.15 6.39 4.41
CA ALA A 106 -23.82 5.84 3.23
C ALA A 106 -24.53 6.97 2.45
N PRO A 107 -24.49 6.96 1.11
CA PRO A 107 -25.29 7.90 0.32
C PRO A 107 -26.78 7.76 0.65
N ALA A 108 -27.52 8.86 0.60
CA ALA A 108 -28.97 8.82 0.72
C ALA A 108 -29.56 7.91 -0.37
N ALA A 109 -30.59 7.14 -0.01
CA ALA A 109 -31.32 6.34 -0.98
C ALA A 109 -31.87 7.26 -2.09
N LYS A 110 -31.57 6.95 -3.34
CA LYS A 110 -32.24 7.60 -4.47
C LYS A 110 -33.70 7.11 -4.48
N PRO A 111 -34.68 8.01 -4.60
CA PRO A 111 -36.09 7.63 -4.68
C PRO A 111 -36.41 6.81 -5.93
#